data_AF-A0ABD3DD50-F1
#
_entry.id   AF-A0ABD3DD50-F1
#
_cell.length_a   1.000
_cell.length_b   1.000
_cell.length_c   1.000
_cell.angle_alpha   90.00
_cell.angle_beta   90.00
_cell.angle_gamma   90.00
#
_symmetry.space_group_name_H-M   'P 1'
#
loop_
_entity.id
_entity.type
_entity.pdbx_description
1 polymer ?
#
loop_
_entity_poly.entity_id
_entity_poly.type
_entity_poly.pdbx_seq_one_letter_code
_entity_poly.pdbx_strand_id
1 'polypeptide(L)'
;MRWNKKLGCIKIRVGFSSQVFVVTDMKDHKKQIVFSWGVFFWCTICITITCFAALGLLFTDGFNPGVVSTWNIPANDAVSPELPEIPAISIQQTVIFPDEALVFLKYPPSSTLFTKDAINCIYLHPNSTQPQLELSPSSVDFDYDNHHQIVRCPLPPRGTVPSLVIKQKVNLRPGPTYEWDSLAYEALIDRDNTTVVFVKGFNLRSGKADDPSKFKCIYGQDLTKSKFVLQADVVSVAQEIVRCKTPPSILRLISSNNDNPFKVSVRFVGKRAINSIARVKIDKPLHNNKQHQMCMCTMLRNQARFLREWVTYHSRIGVDRYFIYDNNSDDDIEGTIDSLVGDDYNITRHVWPWIKTQEAGFAHCALKARDSCEWVGFTDIDEFLHLPTNVSLQDVVKNQTRQSDVGELRISCHTFGPSGLKEIPEQGVMVGYTCRMVAPERHKSIVRPEALDSSLINVVHHFNLKTRFRHVNVDRSLLVINHYKYQVWEVFKEKFVRRAPAYVADWQQDKDVGSKDRTPGLGTKPVEPSDWSTRYCQVWDTRLKKWILENFTDPETGLLPWEKIRLNV
;
A
#
# COMPACT_ATOMS: atom_id res chain seq x y z
N MET A 1 -0.81 41.54 62.83
CA MET A 1 0.53 41.41 63.46
C MET A 1 1.61 41.64 62.40
N ARG A 2 2.84 42.03 62.79
CA ARG A 2 4.02 42.14 61.89
C ARG A 2 4.34 40.75 61.27
N TRP A 3 4.82 40.59 60.05
CA TRP A 3 6.16 41.00 59.57
C TRP A 3 6.30 40.95 58.03
N ASN A 4 7.20 41.79 57.49
CA ASN A 4 7.69 41.78 56.11
C ASN A 4 8.75 40.68 55.86
N LYS A 5 8.86 40.17 54.62
CA LYS A 5 10.08 40.37 53.77
C LYS A 5 10.01 39.75 52.35
N LYS A 6 10.21 40.66 51.37
CA LYS A 6 11.01 40.55 50.14
C LYS A 6 10.85 39.35 49.17
N LEU A 7 10.33 39.65 47.98
CA LEU A 7 10.66 38.94 46.75
C LEU A 7 12.14 39.16 46.37
N GLY A 8 12.76 38.17 45.73
CA GLY A 8 14.04 38.28 45.04
C GLY A 8 13.91 37.88 43.57
N CYS A 9 14.11 38.82 42.65
CA CYS A 9 14.20 38.53 41.22
C CYS A 9 15.60 38.03 40.86
N ILE A 10 15.69 36.83 40.27
CA ILE A 10 16.93 36.35 39.63
C ILE A 10 16.87 36.71 38.15
N LYS A 11 17.80 37.56 37.72
CA LYS A 11 17.93 38.04 36.34
C LYS A 11 19.11 37.33 35.68
N ILE A 12 18.84 36.30 34.87
CA ILE A 12 19.89 35.62 34.11
C ILE A 12 20.19 36.43 32.84
N ARG A 13 21.45 36.83 32.68
CA ARG A 13 21.96 37.61 31.55
C ARG A 13 23.14 36.84 30.97
N VAL A 14 22.96 36.20 29.81
CA VAL A 14 24.05 35.55 29.07
C VAL A 14 24.45 36.47 27.93
N GLY A 15 25.73 36.82 27.85
CA GLY A 15 26.24 37.84 26.94
C GLY A 15 26.57 37.29 25.55
N PHE A 16 26.40 38.15 24.53
CA PHE A 16 27.05 37.96 23.24
C PHE A 16 28.56 38.19 23.39
N SER A 17 29.37 37.31 22.81
CA SER A 17 30.80 37.56 22.56
C SER A 17 31.01 37.66 21.06
N SER A 18 31.51 38.81 20.61
CA SER A 18 31.93 39.02 19.22
C SER A 18 33.45 38.84 19.16
N GLN A 19 33.93 37.89 18.35
CA GLN A 19 35.35 37.86 17.97
C GLN A 19 35.49 38.05 16.47
N VAL A 20 36.07 39.21 16.14
CA VAL A 20 36.67 39.50 14.84
C VAL A 20 37.91 38.62 14.69
N PHE A 21 38.08 37.98 13.53
CA PHE A 21 39.37 37.45 13.11
C PHE A 21 39.89 38.21 11.90
N VAL A 22 41.19 38.51 11.97
CA VAL A 22 41.91 39.44 11.09
C VAL A 22 42.40 38.72 9.83
N VAL A 23 42.44 39.46 8.73
CA VAL A 23 43.06 39.03 7.47
C VAL A 23 44.57 38.97 7.61
N THR A 24 45.19 37.84 7.30
CA THR A 24 46.63 37.76 6.98
C THR A 24 46.85 37.03 5.66
N ASP A 25 47.36 37.76 4.67
CA ASP A 25 47.91 37.25 3.43
C ASP A 25 49.30 36.62 3.68
N MET A 26 49.62 35.50 3.03
CA MET A 26 50.94 35.23 2.44
C MET A 26 51.05 33.90 1.68
N LYS A 27 51.33 34.03 0.37
CA LYS A 27 52.27 33.22 -0.45
C LYS A 27 52.13 31.68 -0.54
N ASP A 28 51.53 31.27 -1.66
CA ASP A 28 52.21 30.56 -2.76
C ASP A 28 53.18 29.40 -2.45
N HIS A 29 52.77 28.17 -2.80
CA HIS A 29 53.70 27.13 -3.27
C HIS A 29 53.04 26.21 -4.30
N LYS A 30 53.45 26.35 -5.56
CA LYS A 30 53.05 25.50 -6.69
C LYS A 30 53.48 24.04 -6.52
N LYS A 31 52.60 23.11 -6.90
CA LYS A 31 52.97 21.80 -7.48
C LYS A 31 52.10 21.53 -8.71
N GLN A 32 52.59 21.93 -9.89
CA GLN A 32 52.07 21.44 -11.17
C GLN A 32 52.55 20.01 -11.39
N ILE A 33 51.64 19.09 -11.69
CA ILE A 33 51.97 17.77 -12.21
C ILE A 33 51.92 17.89 -13.74
N VAL A 34 53.09 17.76 -14.38
CA VAL A 34 53.23 17.75 -15.84
C VAL A 34 53.16 16.30 -16.31
N PHE A 35 52.19 15.97 -17.16
CA PHE A 35 52.20 14.71 -17.93
C PHE A 35 52.46 15.04 -19.40
N SER A 36 53.58 14.53 -19.91
CA SER A 36 54.09 14.84 -21.26
C SER A 36 53.30 14.09 -22.35
N TRP A 37 52.72 14.85 -23.28
CA TRP A 37 52.22 14.32 -24.56
C TRP A 37 53.41 14.04 -25.49
N GLY A 38 53.94 12.82 -25.47
CA GLY A 38 55.13 12.51 -26.28
C GLY A 38 55.45 11.03 -26.56
N VAL A 39 54.57 10.07 -26.23
CA VAL A 39 54.88 8.62 -26.35
C VAL A 39 53.80 7.81 -27.10
N PHE A 40 52.64 8.39 -27.45
CA PHE A 40 51.52 7.65 -28.04
C PHE A 40 51.41 7.68 -29.58
N PHE A 41 52.37 8.29 -30.29
CA PHE A 41 52.24 8.54 -31.74
C PHE A 41 53.07 7.62 -32.65
N TRP A 42 53.76 6.60 -32.11
CA TRP A 42 54.74 5.78 -32.85
C TRP A 42 54.49 4.25 -32.83
N CYS A 43 53.27 3.80 -32.46
CA CYS A 43 52.92 2.37 -32.42
C CYS A 43 51.78 1.94 -33.37
N THR A 44 51.27 2.82 -34.24
CA THR A 44 50.08 2.58 -35.07
C THR A 44 50.33 2.46 -36.58
N ILE A 45 51.59 2.47 -37.04
CA ILE A 45 51.94 2.54 -38.48
C ILE A 45 52.77 1.33 -38.98
N CYS A 46 52.95 0.28 -38.18
CA CYS A 46 53.79 -0.89 -38.54
C CYS A 46 53.09 -2.24 -38.71
N ILE A 47 51.75 -2.32 -38.70
CA ILE A 47 51.01 -3.60 -38.91
C ILE A 47 49.83 -3.42 -39.89
N THR A 48 50.14 -2.91 -41.09
CA THR A 48 49.18 -2.81 -42.21
C THR A 48 49.74 -3.32 -43.55
N ILE A 49 50.98 -3.84 -43.59
CA ILE A 49 51.64 -4.32 -44.81
C ILE A 49 52.35 -5.67 -44.59
N THR A 50 51.59 -6.70 -44.23
CA THR A 50 51.90 -8.11 -44.49
C THR A 50 50.60 -8.93 -44.45
N CYS A 51 50.50 -9.97 -45.28
CA CYS A 51 49.35 -10.89 -45.45
C CYS A 51 48.21 -10.47 -46.41
N PHE A 52 48.43 -9.50 -47.31
CA PHE A 52 47.82 -9.55 -48.65
C PHE A 52 48.57 -10.59 -49.51
N ALA A 53 48.44 -11.88 -49.19
CA ALA A 53 49.10 -12.98 -49.91
C ALA A 53 48.45 -14.36 -49.68
N ALA A 54 47.11 -14.43 -49.59
CA ALA A 54 46.38 -15.70 -49.50
C ALA A 54 44.92 -15.57 -49.97
N LEU A 55 44.70 -15.09 -51.20
CA LEU A 55 43.40 -15.20 -51.87
C LEU A 55 43.60 -15.64 -53.32
N GLY A 56 43.18 -16.87 -53.63
CA GLY A 56 43.27 -17.46 -54.96
C GLY A 56 43.24 -18.98 -54.89
N LEU A 57 42.31 -19.60 -55.63
CA LEU A 57 41.98 -21.05 -55.63
C LEU A 57 41.28 -21.51 -54.33
N LEU A 58 40.34 -22.47 -54.27
CA LEU A 58 39.38 -23.13 -55.18
C LEU A 58 38.27 -23.70 -54.22
N PHE A 59 37.04 -24.07 -54.58
CA PHE A 59 36.33 -24.32 -55.85
C PHE A 59 34.88 -23.76 -55.76
N THR A 60 34.14 -23.75 -56.87
CA THR A 60 32.66 -23.79 -56.89
C THR A 60 32.16 -25.23 -56.74
N ASP A 61 31.02 -25.46 -56.09
CA ASP A 61 30.00 -26.40 -56.58
C ASP A 61 28.71 -26.31 -55.74
N GLY A 62 27.56 -26.49 -56.41
CA GLY A 62 26.26 -26.59 -55.76
C GLY A 62 25.54 -27.85 -56.24
N PHE A 63 24.82 -28.52 -55.35
CA PHE A 63 23.86 -29.55 -55.70
C PHE A 63 22.64 -29.50 -54.78
N ASN A 64 21.46 -29.78 -55.35
CA ASN A 64 20.16 -29.74 -54.69
C ASN A 64 19.60 -31.19 -54.54
N PRO A 65 18.37 -31.43 -54.04
CA PRO A 65 18.12 -32.42 -52.99
C PRO A 65 17.81 -33.85 -53.50
N GLY A 66 17.90 -34.82 -52.58
CA GLY A 66 17.46 -36.21 -52.77
C GLY A 66 16.52 -36.69 -51.66
N VAL A 67 15.26 -36.96 -52.02
CA VAL A 67 14.26 -37.69 -51.22
C VAL A 67 14.26 -39.14 -51.70
N VAL A 68 14.11 -40.14 -50.80
CA VAL A 68 13.33 -41.40 -51.00
C VAL A 68 13.51 -42.38 -49.82
N SER A 69 12.46 -43.18 -49.55
CA SER A 69 12.44 -44.39 -48.70
C SER A 69 12.46 -44.17 -47.17
N THR A 70 11.66 -44.85 -46.33
CA THR A 70 10.59 -45.85 -46.58
C THR A 70 9.66 -45.88 -45.37
N TRP A 71 8.36 -46.08 -45.57
CA TRP A 71 7.49 -46.60 -44.50
C TRP A 71 7.72 -48.10 -44.35
N ASN A 72 7.96 -48.56 -43.12
CA ASN A 72 7.54 -49.88 -42.64
C ASN A 72 7.54 -49.89 -41.11
N ILE A 73 6.43 -50.34 -40.53
CA ILE A 73 6.16 -50.36 -39.09
C ILE A 73 6.63 -51.70 -38.49
N PRO A 74 7.37 -51.67 -37.37
CA PRO A 74 7.31 -52.72 -36.35
C PRO A 74 6.37 -52.27 -35.22
N ALA A 75 5.54 -53.19 -34.72
CA ALA A 75 4.57 -52.89 -33.67
C ALA A 75 5.19 -52.95 -32.27
N ASN A 76 4.60 -52.15 -31.37
CA ASN A 76 4.64 -52.26 -29.91
C ASN A 76 6.01 -52.23 -29.22
N ASP A 77 6.35 -51.06 -28.69
CA ASP A 77 6.69 -50.98 -27.27
C ASP A 77 5.74 -49.99 -26.58
N ALA A 78 5.27 -50.35 -25.39
CA ALA A 78 4.26 -49.58 -24.67
C ALA A 78 4.89 -48.34 -24.02
N VAL A 79 4.86 -47.21 -24.72
CA VAL A 79 5.17 -45.91 -24.12
C VAL A 79 4.04 -45.56 -23.14
N SER A 80 4.38 -45.46 -21.86
CA SER A 80 3.50 -44.93 -20.81
C SER A 80 2.84 -43.64 -21.28
N PRO A 81 1.57 -43.36 -20.94
CA PRO A 81 0.98 -42.07 -21.21
C PRO A 81 1.80 -41.00 -20.46
N GLU A 82 2.54 -40.18 -21.22
CA GLU A 82 3.13 -38.97 -20.68
C GLU A 82 1.99 -38.11 -20.12
N LEU A 83 1.97 -37.97 -18.80
CA LEU A 83 1.06 -37.05 -18.13
C LEU A 83 1.29 -35.66 -18.74
N PRO A 84 0.23 -34.96 -19.19
CA PRO A 84 0.39 -33.69 -19.87
C PRO A 84 1.13 -32.72 -18.94
N GLU A 85 2.14 -32.02 -19.46
CA GLU A 85 2.90 -31.04 -18.71
C GLU A 85 1.95 -30.02 -18.06
N ILE A 86 1.78 -30.12 -16.75
CA ILE A 86 0.99 -29.16 -15.98
C ILE A 86 1.68 -27.80 -16.19
N PRO A 87 1.00 -26.78 -16.76
CA PRO A 87 1.64 -25.51 -17.04
C PRO A 87 2.17 -24.94 -15.72
N ALA A 88 3.49 -24.74 -15.65
CA ALA A 88 4.24 -24.90 -14.41
C ALA A 88 3.98 -23.78 -13.39
N ILE A 89 3.07 -24.05 -12.45
CA ILE A 89 2.86 -23.24 -11.24
C ILE A 89 4.18 -23.12 -10.50
N SER A 90 4.58 -21.91 -10.17
CA SER A 90 5.90 -21.62 -9.61
C SER A 90 5.86 -20.48 -8.60
N ILE A 91 6.77 -20.52 -7.62
CA ILE A 91 6.97 -19.41 -6.69
C ILE A 91 7.73 -18.32 -7.42
N GLN A 92 7.06 -17.19 -7.67
CA GLN A 92 7.65 -16.05 -8.35
C GLN A 92 8.68 -15.32 -7.47
N GLN A 93 8.37 -15.21 -6.18
CA GLN A 93 9.14 -14.47 -5.17
C GLN A 93 8.54 -14.73 -3.78
N THR A 94 9.36 -14.59 -2.75
CA THR A 94 8.93 -14.59 -1.35
C THR A 94 9.36 -13.28 -0.69
N VAL A 95 8.50 -12.69 0.15
CA VAL A 95 8.85 -11.55 1.01
C VAL A 95 8.76 -11.98 2.47
N ILE A 96 9.83 -11.74 3.23
CA ILE A 96 9.88 -12.03 4.67
C ILE A 96 9.44 -10.78 5.45
N PHE A 97 8.41 -10.93 6.27
CA PHE A 97 7.95 -9.96 7.25
C PHE A 97 8.52 -10.31 8.64
N PRO A 98 8.43 -9.41 9.64
CA PRO A 98 8.88 -9.70 11.00
C PRO A 98 8.12 -10.84 11.70
N ASP A 99 6.90 -11.15 11.25
CA ASP A 99 5.94 -12.07 11.85
C ASP A 99 5.47 -13.22 10.92
N GLU A 100 5.75 -13.15 9.62
CA GLU A 100 5.28 -14.12 8.61
C GLU A 100 6.13 -14.09 7.31
N ALA A 101 5.85 -14.99 6.37
CA ALA A 101 6.43 -14.98 5.02
C ALA A 101 5.33 -15.00 3.95
N LEU A 102 5.40 -14.09 2.98
CA LEU A 102 4.46 -13.97 1.88
C LEU A 102 5.05 -14.59 0.61
N VAL A 103 4.48 -15.71 0.19
CA VAL A 103 4.89 -16.44 -1.00
C VAL A 103 3.95 -16.12 -2.16
N PHE A 104 4.48 -15.51 -3.22
CA PHE A 104 3.70 -15.13 -4.40
C PHE A 104 3.79 -16.23 -5.47
N LEU A 105 2.65 -16.82 -5.81
CA LEU A 105 2.54 -17.82 -6.86
C LEU A 105 2.24 -17.19 -8.21
N LYS A 106 2.94 -17.65 -9.25
CA LYS A 106 2.62 -17.37 -10.65
C LYS A 106 1.74 -18.48 -11.21
N TYR A 107 0.59 -18.09 -11.75
CA TYR A 107 -0.36 -19.00 -12.40
C TYR A 107 -0.28 -18.91 -13.94
N PRO A 108 -0.51 -20.04 -14.64
CA PRO A 108 -1.06 -20.03 -15.98
C PRO A 108 -2.47 -19.43 -15.98
N PRO A 109 -2.89 -18.64 -16.98
CA PRO A 109 -4.19 -17.94 -16.97
C PRO A 109 -5.43 -18.84 -16.87
N SER A 110 -5.31 -20.14 -17.14
CA SER A 110 -6.41 -21.11 -17.14
C SER A 110 -6.38 -22.10 -15.96
N SER A 111 -5.50 -21.89 -14.97
CA SER A 111 -5.35 -22.81 -13.82
C SER A 111 -6.29 -22.45 -12.67
N THR A 112 -6.86 -23.46 -12.02
CA THR A 112 -7.65 -23.29 -10.79
C THR A 112 -6.79 -22.81 -9.64
N LEU A 113 -7.30 -21.85 -8.85
CA LEU A 113 -6.66 -21.36 -7.64
C LEU A 113 -6.70 -22.41 -6.53
N PHE A 114 -5.68 -22.43 -5.66
CA PHE A 114 -5.66 -23.33 -4.50
C PHE A 114 -6.47 -22.77 -3.33
N THR A 115 -7.27 -23.59 -2.67
CA THR A 115 -7.82 -23.23 -1.35
C THR A 115 -6.74 -23.31 -0.28
N LYS A 116 -7.00 -22.72 0.90
CA LYS A 116 -6.14 -22.84 2.08
C LYS A 116 -5.78 -24.30 2.40
N ASP A 117 -6.73 -25.22 2.25
CA ASP A 117 -6.52 -26.64 2.50
C ASP A 117 -5.73 -27.35 1.38
N ALA A 118 -5.63 -26.79 0.18
CA ALA A 118 -4.97 -27.45 -0.96
C ALA A 118 -3.44 -27.26 -0.97
N ILE A 119 -2.89 -26.44 -0.07
CA ILE A 119 -1.47 -26.07 -0.08
C ILE A 119 -0.91 -25.96 1.35
N ASN A 120 0.31 -26.48 1.56
CA ASN A 120 1.03 -26.35 2.83
C ASN A 120 2.36 -25.61 2.62
N CYS A 121 2.78 -24.89 3.65
CA CYS A 121 4.08 -24.22 3.74
C CYS A 121 5.14 -25.22 4.18
N ILE A 122 6.20 -25.37 3.39
CA ILE A 122 7.35 -26.23 3.70
C ILE A 122 8.63 -25.42 3.85
N TYR A 123 9.54 -25.90 4.70
CA TYR A 123 10.79 -25.21 4.99
C TYR A 123 11.97 -26.11 4.64
N LEU A 124 12.79 -25.66 3.69
CA LEU A 124 13.91 -26.42 3.11
C LEU A 124 15.25 -25.87 3.61
N HIS A 125 16.22 -26.73 3.90
CA HIS A 125 17.61 -26.25 4.00
C HIS A 125 18.18 -25.95 2.60
N PRO A 126 19.10 -24.98 2.44
CA PRO A 126 19.63 -24.57 1.13
C PRO A 126 20.18 -25.71 0.25
N ASN A 127 20.65 -26.80 0.86
CA ASN A 127 21.23 -27.95 0.17
C ASN A 127 20.35 -29.23 0.26
N SER A 128 19.07 -29.11 0.66
CA SER A 128 18.15 -30.24 0.81
C SER A 128 16.85 -30.02 0.04
N THR A 129 16.36 -31.07 -0.63
CA THR A 129 15.02 -31.13 -1.23
C THR A 129 13.96 -31.71 -0.29
N GLN A 130 14.37 -32.25 0.87
CA GLN A 130 13.46 -32.74 1.89
C GLN A 130 13.02 -31.61 2.84
N PRO A 131 11.70 -31.46 3.10
CA PRO A 131 11.20 -30.47 4.06
C PRO A 131 11.62 -30.84 5.48
N GLN A 132 12.17 -29.88 6.21
CA GLN A 132 12.45 -30.00 7.64
C GLN A 132 11.15 -29.89 8.46
N LEU A 133 10.21 -29.09 7.97
CA LEU A 133 8.95 -28.78 8.62
C LEU A 133 7.89 -28.51 7.54
N GLU A 134 6.66 -28.91 7.82
CA GLU A 134 5.46 -28.63 7.02
C GLU A 134 4.40 -28.04 7.96
N LEU A 135 3.83 -26.89 7.61
CA LEU A 135 2.80 -26.16 8.36
C LEU A 135 1.67 -25.75 7.42
N SER A 136 0.43 -25.68 7.91
CA SER A 136 -0.65 -25.05 7.16
C SER A 136 -0.40 -23.54 7.06
N PRO A 137 -0.75 -22.88 5.93
CA PRO A 137 -0.66 -21.44 5.79
C PRO A 137 -1.62 -20.72 6.77
N SER A 138 -1.26 -19.50 7.18
CA SER A 138 -2.12 -18.59 7.94
C SER A 138 -3.36 -18.23 7.12
N SER A 139 -3.15 -17.80 5.87
CA SER A 139 -4.19 -17.56 4.88
C SER A 139 -3.66 -17.71 3.44
N VAL A 140 -4.59 -17.84 2.51
CA VAL A 140 -4.34 -17.88 1.06
C VAL A 140 -5.32 -16.89 0.44
N ASP A 141 -4.80 -15.92 -0.30
CA ASP A 141 -5.55 -14.77 -0.83
C ASP A 141 -5.28 -14.64 -2.33
N PHE A 142 -6.22 -14.08 -3.11
CA PHE A 142 -6.04 -13.87 -4.54
C PHE A 142 -6.09 -12.39 -4.91
N ASP A 143 -4.97 -11.90 -5.42
CA ASP A 143 -4.81 -10.54 -5.91
C ASP A 143 -5.24 -10.46 -7.38
N TYR A 144 -6.51 -10.13 -7.60
CA TYR A 144 -7.11 -9.93 -8.92
C TYR A 144 -6.42 -8.84 -9.76
N ASP A 145 -5.90 -7.78 -9.12
CA ASP A 145 -5.15 -6.70 -9.81
C ASP A 145 -3.83 -7.23 -10.39
N ASN A 146 -3.17 -8.18 -9.70
CA ASN A 146 -1.87 -8.72 -10.10
C ASN A 146 -1.92 -10.13 -10.73
N HIS A 147 -3.06 -10.82 -10.68
CA HIS A 147 -3.21 -12.24 -11.07
C HIS A 147 -2.22 -13.16 -10.32
N HIS A 148 -1.95 -12.88 -9.04
CA HIS A 148 -1.14 -13.71 -8.17
C HIS A 148 -1.99 -14.26 -7.03
N GLN A 149 -1.76 -15.52 -6.66
CA GLN A 149 -2.15 -15.98 -5.34
C GLN A 149 -1.03 -15.68 -4.34
N ILE A 150 -1.42 -15.18 -3.17
CA ILE A 150 -0.52 -14.84 -2.06
C ILE A 150 -0.77 -15.86 -0.95
N VAL A 151 0.23 -16.69 -0.68
CA VAL A 151 0.19 -17.66 0.42
C VAL A 151 0.97 -17.10 1.59
N ARG A 152 0.32 -16.96 2.74
CA ARG A 152 0.92 -16.43 3.97
C ARG A 152 1.34 -17.58 4.85
N CYS A 153 2.65 -17.80 4.94
CA CYS A 153 3.26 -18.85 5.74
C CYS A 153 3.74 -18.32 7.10
N PRO A 154 3.71 -19.14 8.16
CA PRO A 154 4.47 -18.86 9.37
C PRO A 154 5.96 -18.59 9.08
N LEU A 155 6.65 -17.90 9.99
CA LEU A 155 8.07 -17.56 9.81
C LEU A 155 8.95 -18.80 9.53
N PRO A 156 9.89 -18.73 8.59
CA PRO A 156 10.85 -19.79 8.37
C PRO A 156 11.78 -19.98 9.59
N PRO A 157 12.01 -21.22 10.05
CA PRO A 157 13.08 -21.52 11.00
C PRO A 157 14.43 -21.00 10.50
N ARG A 158 15.31 -20.58 11.42
CA ARG A 158 16.62 -20.01 11.08
C ARG A 158 17.43 -20.97 10.19
N GLY A 159 17.92 -20.47 9.06
CA GLY A 159 18.71 -21.27 8.11
C GLY A 159 17.86 -22.15 7.18
N THR A 160 16.55 -21.91 7.08
CA THR A 160 15.66 -22.51 6.08
C THR A 160 15.18 -21.48 5.07
N VAL A 161 14.74 -21.98 3.91
CA VAL A 161 14.08 -21.22 2.85
C VAL A 161 12.62 -21.71 2.77
N PRO A 162 11.63 -20.81 2.83
CA PRO A 162 10.23 -21.18 2.66
C PRO A 162 9.94 -21.58 1.22
N SER A 163 9.14 -22.63 1.06
CA SER A 163 8.53 -23.07 -0.19
C SER A 163 7.13 -23.62 0.08
N LEU A 164 6.48 -24.19 -0.94
CA LEU A 164 5.11 -24.70 -0.86
C LEU A 164 5.04 -26.13 -1.39
N VAL A 165 4.16 -26.93 -0.80
CA VAL A 165 3.74 -28.24 -1.32
C VAL A 165 2.25 -28.21 -1.60
N ILE A 166 1.87 -28.59 -2.81
CA ILE A 166 0.47 -28.70 -3.24
C ILE A 166 -0.03 -30.12 -2.87
N LYS A 167 -1.34 -30.29 -2.58
CA LYS A 167 -1.99 -31.58 -2.26
C LYS A 167 -2.01 -32.59 -3.43
N GLN A 168 -0.82 -33.00 -3.84
CA GLN A 168 -0.39 -34.15 -4.63
C GLN A 168 1.11 -34.47 -4.37
N LYS A 169 1.72 -33.87 -3.32
CA LYS A 169 3.16 -33.90 -2.99
C LYS A 169 4.09 -33.33 -4.07
N VAL A 170 3.58 -32.40 -4.88
CA VAL A 170 4.43 -31.58 -5.76
C VAL A 170 5.05 -30.46 -4.93
N ASN A 171 6.33 -30.62 -4.58
CA ASN A 171 7.12 -29.57 -3.96
C ASN A 171 7.47 -28.51 -5.00
N LEU A 172 7.02 -27.28 -4.80
CA LEU A 172 7.47 -26.16 -5.61
C LEU A 172 8.93 -25.84 -5.27
N ARG A 173 9.70 -25.38 -6.27
CA ARG A 173 11.06 -24.87 -6.04
C ARG A 173 10.98 -23.49 -5.40
N PRO A 174 11.80 -23.18 -4.37
CA PRO A 174 11.86 -21.84 -3.81
C PRO A 174 12.16 -20.79 -4.88
N GLY A 175 11.42 -19.67 -4.82
CA GLY A 175 11.73 -18.47 -5.60
C GLY A 175 12.78 -17.58 -4.92
N PRO A 176 13.10 -16.42 -5.50
CA PRO A 176 13.94 -15.41 -4.85
C PRO A 176 13.25 -14.85 -3.60
N THR A 177 13.98 -14.81 -2.48
CA THR A 177 13.52 -14.27 -1.20
C THR A 177 14.02 -12.84 -0.99
N TYR A 178 13.15 -11.97 -0.46
CA TYR A 178 13.44 -10.57 -0.17
C TYR A 178 13.03 -10.17 1.25
N GLU A 179 13.86 -9.38 1.91
CA GLU A 179 13.54 -8.78 3.21
C GLU A 179 12.64 -7.56 3.03
N TRP A 180 11.58 -7.45 3.83
CA TRP A 180 10.63 -6.34 3.77
C TRP A 180 11.25 -4.96 4.04
N ASP A 181 12.22 -4.88 4.96
CA ASP A 181 12.80 -3.61 5.42
C ASP A 181 13.57 -2.83 4.33
N SER A 182 13.76 -3.40 3.13
CA SER A 182 14.44 -2.73 2.00
C SER A 182 13.95 -3.24 0.64
N LEU A 183 12.75 -2.82 0.25
CA LEU A 183 12.01 -3.37 -0.90
C LEU A 183 11.19 -2.32 -1.64
N ALA A 184 11.30 -2.25 -2.97
CA ALA A 184 10.28 -1.65 -3.82
C ALA A 184 9.18 -2.69 -4.08
N TYR A 185 7.97 -2.43 -3.57
CA TYR A 185 6.92 -3.46 -3.46
C TYR A 185 5.75 -3.29 -4.45
N GLU A 186 5.40 -2.06 -4.83
CA GLU A 186 4.32 -1.77 -5.79
C GLU A 186 4.70 -0.60 -6.71
N ALA A 187 4.18 -0.57 -7.94
CA ALA A 187 4.33 0.57 -8.84
C ALA A 187 3.21 0.69 -9.89
N LEU A 188 2.85 1.93 -10.23
CA LEU A 188 1.97 2.25 -11.35
C LEU A 188 2.41 3.51 -12.08
N ILE A 189 1.94 3.68 -13.32
CA ILE A 189 2.08 4.90 -14.10
C ILE A 189 0.89 5.81 -13.81
N ASP A 190 1.17 7.05 -13.38
CA ASP A 190 0.18 8.13 -13.23
C ASP A 190 -0.06 8.80 -14.61
N ARG A 191 -1.16 9.56 -14.73
CA ARG A 191 -1.61 10.22 -15.97
C ARG A 191 -0.59 11.14 -16.63
N ASP A 192 0.39 11.64 -15.88
CA ASP A 192 1.50 12.47 -16.37
C ASP A 192 2.64 11.65 -17.01
N ASN A 193 2.41 10.34 -17.23
CA ASN A 193 3.40 9.36 -17.69
C ASN A 193 4.62 9.22 -16.76
N THR A 194 4.49 9.57 -15.48
CA THR A 194 5.48 9.23 -14.45
C THR A 194 5.15 7.92 -13.76
N THR A 195 6.16 7.15 -13.34
CA THR A 195 5.95 5.96 -12.52
C THR A 195 5.98 6.36 -11.05
N VAL A 196 4.91 6.08 -10.32
CA VAL A 196 4.89 6.12 -8.85
C VAL A 196 5.32 4.75 -8.35
N VAL A 197 6.38 4.72 -7.55
CA VAL A 197 6.98 3.51 -6.96
C VAL A 197 6.85 3.59 -5.45
N PHE A 198 6.30 2.55 -4.84
CA PHE A 198 6.16 2.41 -3.40
C PHE A 198 7.32 1.58 -2.83
N VAL A 199 7.99 2.13 -1.81
CA VAL A 199 9.29 1.65 -1.34
C VAL A 199 9.41 1.62 0.19
N LYS A 200 10.00 0.56 0.72
CA LYS A 200 10.40 0.42 2.12
C LYS A 200 11.92 0.60 2.26
N GLY A 201 12.36 1.09 3.42
CA GLY A 201 13.78 1.12 3.82
C GLY A 201 14.53 2.45 3.68
N PHE A 202 13.94 3.48 3.06
CA PHE A 202 14.58 4.81 3.00
C PHE A 202 14.39 5.65 4.27
N ASN A 203 13.47 5.27 5.17
CA ASN A 203 13.26 5.91 6.48
C ASN A 203 13.11 7.44 6.41
N LEU A 204 12.43 7.93 5.36
CA LEU A 204 12.18 9.35 5.15
C LEU A 204 11.18 9.88 6.18
N ARG A 205 11.24 11.19 6.47
CA ARG A 205 10.41 11.82 7.50
C ARG A 205 8.95 11.93 7.04
N SER A 206 8.01 11.65 7.94
CA SER A 206 6.58 11.88 7.71
C SER A 206 6.30 13.34 7.34
N GLY A 207 5.35 13.57 6.43
CA GLY A 207 4.89 14.90 6.04
C GLY A 207 5.89 15.78 5.28
N LYS A 208 7.08 15.28 4.89
CA LYS A 208 8.14 16.09 4.25
C LYS A 208 8.79 15.38 3.06
N ALA A 209 8.95 16.11 1.96
CA ALA A 209 9.74 15.67 0.81
C ALA A 209 11.26 15.71 1.10
N ASP A 210 12.00 14.80 0.48
CA ASP A 210 13.46 14.89 0.35
C ASP A 210 13.84 15.41 -1.05
N ASP A 211 15.12 15.70 -1.25
CA ASP A 211 15.72 16.16 -2.49
C ASP A 211 15.77 15.01 -3.53
N PRO A 212 15.04 15.13 -4.66
CA PRO A 212 15.00 14.12 -5.72
C PRO A 212 16.36 13.82 -6.36
N SER A 213 17.29 14.79 -6.37
CA SER A 213 18.58 14.65 -7.06
C SER A 213 19.47 13.56 -6.44
N LYS A 214 19.23 13.23 -5.16
CA LYS A 214 19.91 12.15 -4.41
C LYS A 214 19.52 10.75 -4.89
N PHE A 215 18.49 10.62 -5.71
CA PHE A 215 17.89 9.34 -6.10
C PHE A 215 17.86 9.14 -7.62
N LYS A 216 17.85 7.88 -8.05
CA LYS A 216 17.58 7.48 -9.44
C LYS A 216 16.67 6.26 -9.45
N CYS A 217 15.75 6.21 -10.41
CA CYS A 217 14.94 5.03 -10.68
C CYS A 217 15.62 4.16 -11.73
N ILE A 218 15.41 2.84 -11.62
CA ILE A 218 16.02 1.82 -12.48
C ILE A 218 14.92 0.86 -12.93
N TYR A 219 14.84 0.64 -14.24
CA TYR A 219 13.82 -0.20 -14.88
C TYR A 219 14.48 -1.37 -15.62
N GLY A 220 13.88 -2.55 -15.56
CA GLY A 220 14.36 -3.73 -16.27
C GLY A 220 13.55 -4.98 -15.93
N GLN A 221 13.63 -6.01 -16.77
CA GLN A 221 13.02 -7.31 -16.46
C GLN A 221 13.79 -8.02 -15.33
N ASP A 222 15.12 -7.90 -15.37
CA ASP A 222 16.05 -8.39 -14.35
C ASP A 222 16.96 -7.24 -13.90
N LEU A 223 16.67 -6.70 -12.73
CA LEU A 223 17.38 -5.55 -12.17
C LEU A 223 18.79 -5.89 -11.64
N THR A 224 19.16 -7.18 -11.58
CA THR A 224 20.52 -7.59 -11.20
C THR A 224 21.51 -7.40 -12.36
N LYS A 225 21.03 -7.44 -13.61
CA LYS A 225 21.85 -7.36 -14.83
C LYS A 225 22.02 -5.91 -15.28
N SER A 226 22.98 -5.22 -14.65
CA SER A 226 23.27 -3.77 -14.85
C SER A 226 23.45 -3.28 -16.29
N LYS A 227 23.74 -4.16 -17.26
CA LYS A 227 23.84 -3.80 -18.70
C LYS A 227 22.48 -3.65 -19.41
N PHE A 228 21.39 -4.20 -18.84
CA PHE A 228 20.05 -4.24 -19.45
C PHE A 228 19.02 -3.40 -18.67
N VAL A 229 19.48 -2.48 -17.82
CA VAL A 229 18.60 -1.60 -17.05
C VAL A 229 18.60 -0.17 -17.58
N LEU A 230 17.43 0.44 -17.66
CA LEU A 230 17.24 1.84 -17.99
C LEU A 230 17.26 2.66 -16.71
N GLN A 231 17.88 3.84 -16.72
CA GLN A 231 17.88 4.76 -15.58
C GLN A 231 17.04 5.99 -15.88
N ALA A 232 16.37 6.52 -14.86
CA ALA A 232 15.58 7.73 -14.98
C ALA A 232 15.72 8.64 -13.75
N ASP A 233 15.40 9.92 -13.94
CA ASP A 233 15.35 10.91 -12.87
C ASP A 233 14.14 10.70 -11.97
N VAL A 234 14.33 10.96 -10.68
CA VAL A 234 13.24 11.14 -9.72
C VAL A 234 12.68 12.56 -9.87
N VAL A 235 11.36 12.67 -9.92
CA VAL A 235 10.58 13.92 -9.97
C VAL A 235 10.27 14.40 -8.55
N SER A 236 9.83 13.49 -7.68
CA SER A 236 9.55 13.76 -6.27
C SER A 236 9.79 12.52 -5.42
N VAL A 237 10.21 12.72 -4.17
CA VAL A 237 10.44 11.65 -3.21
C VAL A 237 9.97 12.11 -1.83
N ALA A 238 9.04 11.37 -1.24
CA ALA A 238 8.51 11.66 0.08
C ALA A 238 7.94 10.39 0.73
N GLN A 239 8.14 10.26 2.04
CA GLN A 239 7.65 9.10 2.80
C GLN A 239 8.11 7.76 2.19
N GLU A 240 7.16 6.93 1.72
CA GLU A 240 7.40 5.64 1.04
C GLU A 240 7.10 5.72 -0.47
N ILE A 241 7.03 6.95 -1.02
CA ILE A 241 6.55 7.23 -2.38
C ILE A 241 7.66 7.92 -3.18
N VAL A 242 8.03 7.33 -4.31
CA VAL A 242 9.01 7.88 -5.25
C VAL A 242 8.37 8.01 -6.63
N ARG A 243 8.32 9.22 -7.18
CA ARG A 243 7.83 9.48 -8.54
C ARG A 243 9.01 9.60 -9.50
N CYS A 244 9.02 8.80 -10.55
CA CYS A 244 10.08 8.67 -11.54
C CYS A 244 9.61 9.16 -12.91
N LYS A 245 10.46 9.80 -13.71
CA LYS A 245 10.17 9.94 -15.16
C LYS A 245 10.14 8.55 -15.79
N THR A 246 9.05 8.13 -16.42
CA THR A 246 9.01 6.81 -17.07
C THR A 246 9.81 6.85 -18.39
N PRO A 247 10.74 5.92 -18.65
CA PRO A 247 11.44 5.86 -19.92
C PRO A 247 10.45 5.66 -21.09
N PRO A 248 10.56 6.40 -22.21
CA PRO A 248 9.62 6.28 -23.34
C PRO A 248 9.53 4.88 -23.96
N SER A 249 10.61 4.10 -23.89
CA SER A 249 10.63 2.69 -24.30
C SER A 249 9.74 1.81 -23.42
N ILE A 250 9.69 2.06 -22.11
CA ILE A 250 8.81 1.36 -21.17
C ILE A 250 7.35 1.69 -21.48
N LEU A 251 7.00 2.98 -21.66
CA LEU A 251 5.64 3.40 -22.02
C LEU A 251 5.12 2.70 -23.28
N ARG A 252 5.95 2.65 -24.35
CA ARG A 252 5.61 1.97 -25.61
C ARG A 252 5.39 0.47 -25.42
N LEU A 253 6.23 -0.21 -24.65
CA LEU A 253 6.15 -1.66 -24.46
C LEU A 253 4.93 -2.08 -23.64
N ILE A 254 4.58 -1.33 -22.57
CA ILE A 254 3.41 -1.65 -21.74
C ILE A 254 2.10 -1.37 -22.50
N SER A 255 2.08 -0.38 -23.39
CA SER A 255 0.92 -0.12 -24.27
C SER A 255 0.66 -1.24 -25.29
N SER A 256 1.59 -2.17 -25.47
CA SER A 256 1.55 -3.20 -26.51
C SER A 256 1.44 -4.65 -26.01
N ASN A 257 1.54 -4.90 -24.70
CA ASN A 257 1.55 -6.26 -24.14
C ASN A 257 0.76 -6.35 -22.83
N ASN A 258 -0.11 -7.36 -22.70
CA ASN A 258 -0.91 -7.55 -21.49
C ASN A 258 -0.05 -8.05 -20.30
N ASP A 259 0.94 -8.90 -20.56
CA ASP A 259 1.93 -9.31 -19.55
C ASP A 259 3.09 -8.31 -19.52
N ASN A 260 3.21 -7.52 -18.44
CA ASN A 260 4.35 -6.63 -18.26
C ASN A 260 5.48 -7.27 -17.41
N PRO A 261 6.61 -7.65 -18.02
CA PRO A 261 7.75 -8.20 -17.29
C PRO A 261 8.59 -7.14 -16.56
N PHE A 262 8.43 -5.84 -16.85
CA PHE A 262 9.33 -4.80 -16.34
C PHE A 262 9.09 -4.48 -14.86
N LYS A 263 10.14 -4.70 -14.05
CA LYS A 263 10.25 -4.22 -12.68
C LYS A 263 10.87 -2.81 -12.64
N VAL A 264 10.57 -2.09 -11.57
CA VAL A 264 11.19 -0.80 -11.24
C VAL A 264 11.74 -0.81 -9.82
N SER A 265 12.91 -0.21 -9.61
CA SER A 265 13.49 0.01 -8.28
C SER A 265 14.09 1.40 -8.17
N VAL A 266 14.44 1.80 -6.95
CA VAL A 266 15.04 3.09 -6.62
C VAL A 266 16.40 2.87 -5.96
N ARG A 267 17.37 3.72 -6.28
CA ARG A 267 18.66 3.79 -5.59
C ARG A 267 18.97 5.21 -5.15
N PHE A 268 19.74 5.33 -4.07
CA PHE A 268 20.54 6.53 -3.85
C PHE A 268 21.64 6.64 -4.93
N VAL A 269 22.01 7.85 -5.30
CA VAL A 269 23.21 8.11 -6.11
C VAL A 269 24.44 7.57 -5.38
N GLY A 270 25.28 6.80 -6.08
CA GLY A 270 26.44 6.11 -5.51
C GLY A 270 26.16 4.82 -4.72
N LYS A 271 24.90 4.42 -4.52
CA LYS A 271 24.55 3.14 -3.87
C LYS A 271 23.91 2.14 -4.83
N ARG A 272 23.84 0.87 -4.41
CA ARG A 272 23.01 -0.16 -5.09
C ARG A 272 21.52 0.21 -4.97
N ALA A 273 20.72 -0.31 -5.90
CA ALA A 273 19.26 -0.26 -5.77
C ALA A 273 18.79 -1.12 -4.61
N ILE A 274 17.65 -0.76 -4.03
CA ILE A 274 16.91 -1.68 -3.16
C ILE A 274 16.40 -2.86 -4.00
N ASN A 275 16.11 -3.98 -3.35
CA ASN A 275 15.47 -5.10 -4.04
C ASN A 275 14.09 -4.67 -4.55
N SER A 276 13.56 -5.35 -5.58
CA SER A 276 12.26 -5.00 -6.12
C SER A 276 11.45 -6.21 -6.57
N ILE A 277 10.19 -6.15 -6.15
CA ILE A 277 9.09 -6.92 -6.71
C ILE A 277 8.08 -6.02 -7.46
N ALA A 278 8.16 -4.69 -7.27
CA ALA A 278 7.34 -3.70 -7.94
C ALA A 278 7.43 -3.82 -9.48
N ARG A 279 6.34 -4.28 -10.08
CA ARG A 279 6.14 -4.30 -11.54
C ARG A 279 5.51 -2.98 -11.95
N VAL A 280 5.93 -2.42 -13.08
CA VAL A 280 5.28 -1.21 -13.61
C VAL A 280 3.88 -1.58 -14.11
N LYS A 281 2.86 -0.81 -13.78
CA LYS A 281 1.48 -1.02 -14.27
C LYS A 281 0.97 0.22 -15.00
N ILE A 282 0.06 0.02 -15.94
CA ILE A 282 -0.82 1.07 -16.45
C ILE A 282 -2.22 0.71 -15.97
N ASP A 283 -2.81 1.54 -15.10
CA ASP A 283 -4.26 1.55 -14.99
C ASP A 283 -4.81 2.14 -16.28
N LYS A 284 -5.71 1.39 -16.96
CA LYS A 284 -6.33 1.86 -18.20
C LYS A 284 -7.36 2.93 -17.81
N PRO A 285 -7.27 4.17 -18.31
CA PRO A 285 -8.20 5.22 -17.92
C PRO A 285 -9.62 4.87 -18.36
N LEU A 286 -10.49 4.62 -17.38
CA LEU A 286 -11.90 4.29 -17.56
C LEU A 286 -12.71 5.55 -17.89
N HIS A 287 -12.55 6.00 -19.14
CA HIS A 287 -13.17 7.18 -19.77
C HIS A 287 -12.64 8.55 -19.28
N ASN A 288 -12.84 9.58 -20.12
CA ASN A 288 -12.48 10.97 -19.81
C ASN A 288 -13.45 11.66 -18.83
N ASN A 289 -14.58 11.03 -18.51
CA ASN A 289 -15.61 11.58 -17.63
C ASN A 289 -15.62 10.80 -16.31
N LYS A 290 -15.65 11.54 -15.19
CA LYS A 290 -15.89 10.97 -13.85
C LYS A 290 -17.23 10.24 -13.85
N GLN A 291 -17.24 9.00 -13.40
CA GLN A 291 -18.43 8.15 -13.32
C GLN A 291 -19.16 8.31 -11.98
N HIS A 292 -18.43 8.74 -10.95
CA HIS A 292 -18.89 8.84 -9.56
C HIS A 292 -18.60 10.24 -9.02
N GLN A 293 -19.57 10.83 -8.32
CA GLN A 293 -19.43 12.13 -7.66
C GLN A 293 -18.70 11.99 -6.33
N MET A 294 -19.03 10.95 -5.56
CA MET A 294 -18.42 10.65 -4.27
C MET A 294 -17.99 9.20 -4.19
N CYS A 295 -16.72 8.98 -3.85
CA CYS A 295 -16.19 7.68 -3.51
C CYS A 295 -15.62 7.69 -2.09
N MET A 296 -15.46 6.51 -1.49
CA MET A 296 -14.73 6.35 -0.25
C MET A 296 -13.58 5.37 -0.39
N CYS A 297 -12.48 5.68 0.29
CA CYS A 297 -11.34 4.82 0.44
C CYS A 297 -11.07 4.53 1.91
N THR A 298 -10.95 3.25 2.24
CA THR A 298 -10.63 2.80 3.59
C THR A 298 -9.60 1.67 3.55
N MET A 299 -8.89 1.49 4.66
CA MET A 299 -7.96 0.37 4.85
C MET A 299 -8.33 -0.34 6.15
N LEU A 300 -8.52 -1.65 6.09
CA LEU A 300 -8.99 -2.46 7.22
C LEU A 300 -8.17 -3.74 7.39
N ARG A 301 -8.29 -4.35 8.56
CA ARG A 301 -7.84 -5.71 8.85
C ARG A 301 -8.79 -6.32 9.88
N ASN A 302 -9.41 -7.47 9.57
CA ASN A 302 -10.32 -8.19 10.47
C ASN A 302 -11.54 -7.37 10.91
N GLN A 303 -12.12 -6.57 10.00
CA GLN A 303 -13.27 -5.69 10.30
C GLN A 303 -14.48 -5.94 9.39
N ALA A 304 -14.57 -7.11 8.73
CA ALA A 304 -15.64 -7.45 7.78
C ALA A 304 -17.03 -7.28 8.41
N ARG A 305 -17.17 -7.61 9.71
CA ARG A 305 -18.41 -7.45 10.49
C ARG A 305 -19.03 -6.04 10.46
N PHE A 306 -18.21 -5.00 10.28
CA PHE A 306 -18.67 -3.60 10.22
C PHE A 306 -18.93 -3.10 8.80
N LEU A 307 -18.44 -3.83 7.79
CA LEU A 307 -18.46 -3.38 6.40
C LEU A 307 -19.88 -3.25 5.84
N ARG A 308 -20.80 -4.15 6.19
CA ARG A 308 -22.20 -4.09 5.75
C ARG A 308 -22.94 -2.87 6.29
N GLU A 309 -22.80 -2.54 7.58
CA GLU A 309 -23.35 -1.30 8.16
C GLU A 309 -22.72 -0.06 7.50
N TRP A 310 -21.38 -0.04 7.38
CA TRP A 310 -20.64 1.11 6.85
C TRP A 310 -20.95 1.40 5.38
N VAL A 311 -20.95 0.38 4.50
CA VAL A 311 -21.30 0.54 3.07
C VAL A 311 -22.76 0.96 2.93
N THR A 312 -23.69 0.21 3.53
CA THR A 312 -25.14 0.47 3.39
C THR A 312 -25.51 1.88 3.83
N TYR A 313 -24.98 2.31 4.98
CA TYR A 313 -25.19 3.68 5.47
C TYR A 313 -24.66 4.73 4.51
N HIS A 314 -23.39 4.62 4.13
CA HIS A 314 -22.74 5.62 3.28
C HIS A 314 -23.38 5.70 1.89
N SER A 315 -23.90 4.59 1.38
CA SER A 315 -24.59 4.54 0.09
C SER A 315 -25.89 5.35 0.16
N ARG A 316 -26.72 5.11 1.19
CA ARG A 316 -27.98 5.85 1.39
C ARG A 316 -27.80 7.36 1.60
N ILE A 317 -26.65 7.82 2.11
CA ILE A 317 -26.34 9.26 2.22
C ILE A 317 -25.60 9.84 1.01
N GLY A 318 -25.31 9.05 -0.02
CA GLY A 318 -24.80 9.54 -1.31
C GLY A 318 -23.33 9.25 -1.63
N VAL A 319 -22.79 8.11 -1.20
CA VAL A 319 -21.51 7.57 -1.68
C VAL A 319 -21.77 6.55 -2.81
N ASP A 320 -21.12 6.74 -3.96
CA ASP A 320 -21.39 5.99 -5.18
C ASP A 320 -20.50 4.75 -5.35
N ARG A 321 -19.29 4.74 -4.74
CA ARG A 321 -18.28 3.67 -4.90
C ARG A 321 -17.29 3.57 -3.75
N TYR A 322 -16.82 2.35 -3.48
CA TYR A 322 -15.91 2.02 -2.39
C TYR A 322 -14.62 1.35 -2.87
N PHE A 323 -13.49 1.79 -2.30
CA PHE A 323 -12.18 1.17 -2.46
C PHE A 323 -11.76 0.62 -1.09
N ILE A 324 -11.81 -0.71 -0.95
CA ILE A 324 -11.52 -1.41 0.31
C ILE A 324 -10.12 -2.00 0.23
N TYR A 325 -9.17 -1.38 0.94
CA TYR A 325 -7.80 -1.87 1.04
C TYR A 325 -7.72 -2.88 2.17
N ASP A 326 -7.70 -4.16 1.80
CA ASP A 326 -7.57 -5.24 2.76
C ASP A 326 -6.10 -5.40 3.17
N ASN A 327 -5.76 -4.92 4.37
CA ASN A 327 -4.44 -5.13 4.96
C ASN A 327 -4.40 -6.43 5.76
N ASN A 328 -4.41 -7.55 5.04
CA ASN A 328 -4.09 -8.88 5.56
C ASN A 328 -5.15 -9.49 6.51
N SER A 329 -6.44 -9.33 6.18
CA SER A 329 -7.53 -9.90 6.99
C SER A 329 -7.53 -11.44 7.02
N ASP A 330 -8.14 -12.00 8.06
CA ASP A 330 -8.38 -13.44 8.24
C ASP A 330 -9.84 -13.77 8.67
N ASP A 331 -10.73 -12.78 8.59
CA ASP A 331 -12.18 -12.93 8.74
C ASP A 331 -12.92 -13.10 7.39
N ASP A 332 -14.25 -13.16 7.41
CA ASP A 332 -15.13 -13.34 6.25
C ASP A 332 -15.24 -12.08 5.36
N ILE A 333 -14.11 -11.46 5.05
CA ILE A 333 -14.05 -10.22 4.24
C ILE A 333 -14.45 -10.46 2.79
N GLU A 334 -14.07 -11.60 2.21
CA GLU A 334 -14.42 -11.96 0.84
C GLU A 334 -15.93 -12.23 0.73
N GLY A 335 -16.47 -13.14 1.54
CA GLY A 335 -17.91 -13.42 1.54
C GLY A 335 -18.77 -12.21 1.90
N THR A 336 -18.28 -11.31 2.77
CA THR A 336 -18.97 -10.03 3.05
C THR A 336 -18.95 -9.08 1.85
N ILE A 337 -17.83 -8.96 1.13
CA ILE A 337 -17.73 -8.11 -0.06
C ILE A 337 -18.55 -8.69 -1.20
N ASP A 338 -18.46 -9.98 -1.49
CA ASP A 338 -19.24 -10.67 -2.52
C ASP A 338 -20.74 -10.53 -2.26
N SER A 339 -21.16 -10.66 -0.99
CA SER A 339 -22.55 -10.45 -0.58
C SER A 339 -23.01 -9.00 -0.76
N LEU A 340 -22.14 -8.00 -0.59
CA LEU A 340 -22.49 -6.60 -0.84
C LEU A 340 -22.48 -6.25 -2.34
N VAL A 341 -21.57 -6.84 -3.12
CA VAL A 341 -21.57 -6.70 -4.59
C VAL A 341 -22.81 -7.36 -5.19
N GLY A 342 -23.29 -8.47 -4.62
CA GLY A 342 -24.57 -9.09 -4.95
C GLY A 342 -25.81 -8.25 -4.57
N ASP A 343 -25.67 -7.30 -3.63
CA ASP A 343 -26.68 -6.30 -3.28
C ASP A 343 -26.52 -5.00 -4.12
N ASP A 344 -25.88 -5.08 -5.30
CA ASP A 344 -25.59 -3.98 -6.24
C ASP A 344 -24.68 -2.84 -5.69
N TYR A 345 -23.95 -3.04 -4.58
CA TYR A 345 -22.98 -2.04 -4.11
C TYR A 345 -21.68 -2.07 -4.95
N ASN A 346 -21.30 -0.91 -5.49
CA ASN A 346 -20.06 -0.74 -6.27
C ASN A 346 -18.82 -0.73 -5.38
N ILE A 347 -18.28 -1.91 -5.10
CA ILE A 347 -17.12 -2.14 -4.23
C ILE A 347 -15.95 -2.68 -5.06
N THR A 348 -14.74 -2.20 -4.77
CA THR A 348 -13.48 -2.78 -5.26
C THR A 348 -12.60 -3.17 -4.08
N ARG A 349 -12.37 -4.47 -3.87
CA ARG A 349 -11.37 -5.01 -2.93
C ARG A 349 -9.99 -4.88 -3.56
N HIS A 350 -9.05 -4.25 -2.85
CA HIS A 350 -7.63 -4.27 -3.18
C HIS A 350 -6.90 -5.04 -2.09
N VAL A 351 -6.33 -6.19 -2.44
CA VAL A 351 -5.43 -6.94 -1.55
C VAL A 351 -4.18 -6.10 -1.34
N TRP A 352 -4.00 -5.56 -0.14
CA TRP A 352 -2.89 -4.65 0.18
C TRP A 352 -2.02 -5.27 1.28
N PRO A 353 -1.19 -6.27 0.95
CA PRO A 353 -0.54 -7.13 1.94
C PRO A 353 0.61 -6.42 2.70
N TRP A 354 0.92 -5.17 2.36
CA TRP A 354 2.10 -4.45 2.80
C TRP A 354 1.95 -3.91 4.24
N ILE A 355 2.82 -4.32 5.16
CA ILE A 355 2.72 -3.94 6.59
C ILE A 355 3.26 -2.52 6.82
N LYS A 356 2.64 -1.73 7.69
CA LYS A 356 3.09 -0.35 8.00
C LYS A 356 3.16 0.54 6.75
N THR A 357 2.05 0.64 6.02
CA THR A 357 1.98 1.32 4.71
C THR A 357 0.66 2.10 4.48
N GLN A 358 -0.12 2.46 5.51
CA GLN A 358 -1.44 3.10 5.31
C GLN A 358 -1.37 4.36 4.42
N GLU A 359 -0.35 5.20 4.61
CA GLU A 359 -0.10 6.40 3.82
C GLU A 359 0.22 6.08 2.34
N ALA A 360 0.90 4.96 2.07
CA ALA A 360 1.16 4.48 0.72
C ALA A 360 -0.09 3.86 0.07
N GLY A 361 -0.88 3.09 0.83
CA GLY A 361 -2.15 2.52 0.36
C GLY A 361 -3.18 3.59 0.02
N PHE A 362 -3.32 4.62 0.85
CA PHE A 362 -4.18 5.77 0.55
C PHE A 362 -3.64 6.59 -0.64
N ALA A 363 -2.33 6.71 -0.84
CA ALA A 363 -1.78 7.31 -2.05
C ALA A 363 -2.02 6.45 -3.31
N HIS A 364 -1.90 5.12 -3.23
CA HIS A 364 -2.30 4.19 -4.31
C HIS A 364 -3.78 4.38 -4.65
N CYS A 365 -4.62 4.47 -3.62
CA CYS A 365 -6.07 4.64 -3.76
C CYS A 365 -6.45 5.97 -4.39
N ALA A 366 -5.79 7.05 -3.99
CA ALA A 366 -5.97 8.37 -4.57
C ALA A 366 -5.60 8.41 -6.07
N LEU A 367 -4.66 7.57 -6.52
CA LEU A 367 -4.34 7.41 -7.94
C LEU A 367 -5.40 6.58 -8.66
N LYS A 368 -5.78 5.40 -8.14
CA LYS A 368 -6.83 4.54 -8.74
C LYS A 368 -8.19 5.25 -8.85
N ALA A 369 -8.63 5.90 -7.77
CA ALA A 369 -9.90 6.61 -7.72
C ALA A 369 -9.91 7.89 -8.58
N ARG A 370 -8.74 8.43 -8.96
CA ARG A 370 -8.66 9.64 -9.81
C ARG A 370 -9.36 9.48 -11.16
N ASP A 371 -9.43 8.27 -11.70
CA ASP A 371 -10.09 8.03 -12.99
C ASP A 371 -11.61 8.02 -12.90
N SER A 372 -12.19 7.45 -11.85
CA SER A 372 -13.65 7.29 -11.76
C SER A 372 -14.36 8.30 -10.84
N CYS A 373 -13.67 8.94 -9.89
CA CYS A 373 -14.29 9.70 -8.79
C CYS A 373 -13.94 11.19 -8.79
N GLU A 374 -14.93 12.08 -8.70
CA GLU A 374 -14.69 13.53 -8.55
C GLU A 374 -14.19 13.87 -7.12
N TRP A 375 -14.82 13.29 -6.10
CA TRP A 375 -14.39 13.39 -4.70
C TRP A 375 -14.11 12.03 -4.08
N VAL A 376 -13.12 11.97 -3.19
CA VAL A 376 -12.77 10.76 -2.44
C VAL A 376 -12.64 11.11 -0.95
N GLY A 377 -13.48 10.49 -0.12
CA GLY A 377 -13.34 10.50 1.34
C GLY A 377 -12.31 9.45 1.79
N PHE A 378 -11.38 9.85 2.66
CA PHE A 378 -10.41 8.93 3.27
C PHE A 378 -10.73 8.73 4.75
N THR A 379 -11.34 7.60 5.09
CA THR A 379 -11.90 7.33 6.43
C THR A 379 -11.55 5.92 6.89
N ASP A 380 -11.49 5.71 8.21
CA ASP A 380 -11.43 4.37 8.78
C ASP A 380 -12.83 3.71 8.78
N ILE A 381 -12.90 2.38 8.91
CA ILE A 381 -14.17 1.63 8.87
C ILE A 381 -15.09 1.89 10.07
N ASP A 382 -14.53 2.40 11.17
CA ASP A 382 -15.26 2.86 12.35
C ASP A 382 -15.64 4.36 12.28
N GLU A 383 -15.57 4.99 11.10
CA GLU A 383 -15.90 6.40 10.88
C GLU A 383 -17.09 6.63 9.94
N PHE A 384 -18.08 7.38 10.43
CA PHE A 384 -19.36 7.59 9.78
C PHE A 384 -19.63 9.09 9.56
N LEU A 385 -19.87 9.50 8.32
CA LEU A 385 -20.31 10.85 7.98
C LEU A 385 -21.73 11.10 8.49
N HIS A 386 -21.96 12.08 9.36
CA HIS A 386 -23.29 12.47 9.84
C HIS A 386 -23.66 13.87 9.35
N LEU A 387 -24.87 14.00 8.81
CA LEU A 387 -25.45 15.22 8.23
C LEU A 387 -26.56 15.75 9.17
N PRO A 388 -26.29 16.67 10.12
CA PRO A 388 -27.24 17.00 11.19
C PRO A 388 -28.48 17.81 10.76
N THR A 389 -28.52 18.27 9.52
CA THR A 389 -29.53 19.21 8.99
C THR A 389 -30.37 18.63 7.84
N ASN A 390 -30.38 17.30 7.67
CA ASN A 390 -31.09 16.58 6.58
C ASN A 390 -30.73 17.05 5.15
N VAL A 391 -29.64 17.79 4.98
CA VAL A 391 -29.07 18.13 3.67
C VAL A 391 -28.36 16.92 3.07
N SER A 392 -28.41 16.76 1.74
CA SER A 392 -27.68 15.67 1.08
C SER A 392 -26.16 15.91 1.14
N LEU A 393 -25.38 14.82 1.11
CA LEU A 393 -23.92 14.91 1.05
C LEU A 393 -23.47 15.64 -0.22
N GLN A 394 -24.15 15.41 -1.34
CA GLN A 394 -23.90 16.07 -2.62
C GLN A 394 -24.17 17.58 -2.54
N ASP A 395 -25.24 18.01 -1.85
CA ASP A 395 -25.51 19.44 -1.63
C ASP A 395 -24.47 20.10 -0.73
N VAL A 396 -24.02 19.42 0.33
CA VAL A 396 -22.92 19.93 1.16
C VAL A 396 -21.66 20.10 0.30
N VAL A 397 -21.23 19.06 -0.42
CA VAL A 397 -20.04 19.11 -1.30
C VAL A 397 -20.19 20.22 -2.33
N LYS A 398 -21.29 20.26 -3.08
CA LYS A 398 -21.54 21.26 -4.13
C LYS A 398 -21.55 22.69 -3.59
N ASN A 399 -22.16 22.93 -2.43
CA ASN A 399 -22.21 24.26 -1.83
C ASN A 399 -20.87 24.72 -1.24
N GLN A 400 -20.12 23.82 -0.60
CA GLN A 400 -18.78 24.11 -0.08
C GLN A 400 -17.72 24.30 -1.19
N THR A 401 -18.01 23.85 -2.42
CA THR A 401 -17.02 23.76 -3.51
C THR A 401 -17.42 24.56 -4.77
N ARG A 402 -18.33 25.53 -4.60
CA ARG A 402 -18.73 26.50 -5.65
C ARG A 402 -17.55 27.24 -6.30
N GLN A 403 -16.45 27.40 -5.56
CA GLN A 403 -15.19 27.92 -6.09
C GLN A 403 -14.31 26.76 -6.55
N SER A 404 -13.79 26.83 -7.78
CA SER A 404 -13.00 25.77 -8.41
C SER A 404 -11.62 25.54 -7.79
N ASP A 405 -11.20 26.40 -6.86
CA ASP A 405 -9.95 26.29 -6.11
C ASP A 405 -10.09 25.40 -4.85
N VAL A 406 -11.30 24.94 -4.50
CA VAL A 406 -11.51 24.03 -3.36
C VAL A 406 -11.16 22.61 -3.75
N GLY A 407 -10.03 22.11 -3.21
CA GLY A 407 -9.53 20.75 -3.43
C GLY A 407 -9.68 19.80 -2.23
N GLU A 408 -10.03 20.32 -1.04
CA GLU A 408 -10.16 19.57 0.22
C GLU A 408 -11.30 20.13 1.07
N LEU A 409 -12.19 19.24 1.54
CA LEU A 409 -13.18 19.48 2.58
C LEU A 409 -12.68 18.85 3.89
N ARG A 410 -12.48 19.66 4.92
CA ARG A 410 -12.05 19.23 6.26
C ARG A 410 -13.26 19.09 7.18
N ILE A 411 -13.51 17.88 7.63
CA ILE A 411 -14.71 17.52 8.40
C ILE A 411 -14.31 17.24 9.84
N SER A 412 -14.91 17.94 10.79
CA SER A 412 -14.64 17.74 12.22
C SER A 412 -15.03 16.32 12.64
N CYS A 413 -14.22 15.67 13.48
CA CYS A 413 -14.46 14.31 13.96
C CYS A 413 -14.76 14.31 15.47
N HIS A 414 -15.72 13.50 15.91
CA HIS A 414 -16.08 13.27 17.31
C HIS A 414 -15.89 11.80 17.67
N THR A 415 -15.20 11.55 18.77
CA THR A 415 -14.83 10.20 19.23
C THR A 415 -15.89 9.62 20.17
N PHE A 416 -16.50 8.51 19.78
CA PHE A 416 -17.51 7.79 20.55
C PHE A 416 -16.88 6.74 21.48
N GLY A 417 -17.55 6.51 22.61
CA GLY A 417 -17.17 5.57 23.67
C GLY A 417 -18.08 4.34 23.75
N PRO A 418 -17.72 3.32 24.56
CA PRO A 418 -18.44 2.04 24.58
C PRO A 418 -19.88 2.14 25.12
N SER A 419 -20.29 3.29 25.67
CA SER A 419 -21.69 3.62 25.97
C SER A 419 -22.36 2.71 27.01
N GLY A 420 -21.57 2.16 27.93
CA GLY A 420 -22.00 1.18 28.93
C GLY A 420 -22.01 -0.27 28.43
N LEU A 421 -21.76 -0.50 27.13
CA LEU A 421 -21.78 -1.83 26.53
C LEU A 421 -20.52 -2.64 26.88
N LYS A 422 -20.70 -3.96 26.99
CA LYS A 422 -19.64 -4.96 27.11
C LYS A 422 -19.59 -5.92 25.92
N GLU A 423 -20.70 -6.05 25.21
CA GLU A 423 -20.87 -6.86 24.01
C GLU A 423 -21.12 -5.97 22.78
N ILE A 424 -20.85 -6.51 21.59
CA ILE A 424 -21.01 -5.77 20.33
C ILE A 424 -22.51 -5.53 20.10
N PRO A 425 -22.95 -4.30 19.81
CA PRO A 425 -24.36 -4.01 19.60
C PRO A 425 -24.89 -4.70 18.34
N GLU A 426 -25.93 -5.54 18.49
CA GLU A 426 -26.51 -6.31 17.37
C GLU A 426 -27.06 -5.41 16.25
N GLN A 427 -27.60 -4.24 16.62
CA GLN A 427 -28.16 -3.23 15.70
C GLN A 427 -27.10 -2.37 14.97
N GLY A 428 -25.80 -2.62 15.20
CA GLY A 428 -24.71 -1.85 14.63
C GLY A 428 -24.14 -0.74 15.53
N VAL A 429 -22.98 -0.22 15.14
CA VAL A 429 -22.18 0.75 15.91
C VAL A 429 -22.90 2.10 16.06
N MET A 430 -23.64 2.53 15.04
CA MET A 430 -24.36 3.81 15.06
C MET A 430 -25.51 3.85 16.06
N VAL A 431 -26.13 2.70 16.33
CA VAL A 431 -27.28 2.56 17.22
C VAL A 431 -26.86 2.12 18.62
N GLY A 432 -25.78 1.33 18.74
CA GLY A 432 -25.24 0.91 20.04
C GLY A 432 -24.46 2.00 20.77
N TYR A 433 -23.55 2.69 20.08
CA TYR A 433 -22.64 3.64 20.73
C TYR A 433 -23.19 5.08 20.66
N THR A 434 -23.71 5.57 21.77
CA THR A 434 -24.38 6.87 21.89
C THR A 434 -23.72 7.82 22.90
N CYS A 435 -22.57 7.48 23.46
CA CYS A 435 -21.75 8.37 24.29
C CYS A 435 -20.50 8.81 23.52
N ARG A 436 -20.00 10.02 23.78
CA ARG A 436 -18.76 10.52 23.18
C ARG A 436 -17.98 11.50 24.05
N MET A 437 -16.77 11.82 23.62
CA MET A 437 -15.97 12.91 24.20
C MET A 437 -16.52 14.29 23.81
N VAL A 438 -16.31 15.30 24.67
CA VAL A 438 -16.64 16.71 24.40
C VAL A 438 -15.74 17.26 23.30
N ALA A 439 -14.42 17.10 23.46
CA ALA A 439 -13.43 17.61 22.54
C ALA A 439 -13.46 16.81 21.22
N PRO A 440 -13.49 17.49 20.06
CA PRO A 440 -13.34 16.83 18.77
C PRO A 440 -11.90 16.36 18.57
N GLU A 441 -11.73 15.29 17.80
CA GLU A 441 -10.43 14.84 17.30
C GLU A 441 -9.98 15.67 16.08
N ARG A 442 -8.81 15.31 15.52
CA ARG A 442 -8.36 15.85 14.23
C ARG A 442 -9.43 15.57 13.18
N HIS A 443 -9.61 16.51 12.25
CA HIS A 443 -10.54 16.33 11.13
C HIS A 443 -10.19 15.11 10.28
N LYS A 444 -11.11 14.69 9.41
CA LYS A 444 -10.81 13.82 8.25
C LYS A 444 -11.11 14.62 6.98
N SER A 445 -10.73 14.10 5.82
CA SER A 445 -10.77 14.86 4.57
C SER A 445 -11.51 14.14 3.45
N ILE A 446 -12.32 14.91 2.72
CA ILE A 446 -12.80 14.54 1.39
C ILE A 446 -12.04 15.42 0.39
N VAL A 447 -11.35 14.83 -0.58
CA VAL A 447 -10.44 15.53 -1.49
C VAL A 447 -10.80 15.28 -2.95
N ARG A 448 -10.50 16.25 -3.83
CA ARG A 448 -10.45 15.99 -5.28
C ARG A 448 -9.11 15.33 -5.62
N PRO A 449 -9.07 14.13 -6.22
CA PRO A 449 -7.82 13.47 -6.59
C PRO A 449 -6.92 14.30 -7.54
N GLU A 450 -7.51 15.17 -8.35
CA GLU A 450 -6.85 16.15 -9.22
C GLU A 450 -6.10 17.24 -8.46
N ALA A 451 -6.54 17.57 -7.24
CA ALA A 451 -5.99 18.65 -6.43
C ALA A 451 -4.72 18.25 -5.67
N LEU A 452 -4.47 16.95 -5.52
CA LEU A 452 -3.34 16.41 -4.77
C LEU A 452 -2.00 16.77 -5.41
N ASP A 453 -1.01 17.09 -4.57
CA ASP A 453 0.36 17.36 -4.97
C ASP A 453 1.04 16.13 -5.59
N SER A 454 2.02 16.35 -6.48
CA SER A 454 2.74 15.26 -7.17
C SER A 454 3.56 14.38 -6.22
N SER A 455 3.95 14.89 -5.05
CA SER A 455 4.61 14.10 -4.01
C SER A 455 3.68 13.10 -3.31
N LEU A 456 2.36 13.26 -3.42
CA LEU A 456 1.32 12.47 -2.72
C LEU A 456 1.52 12.40 -1.19
N ILE A 457 2.26 13.35 -0.61
CA ILE A 457 2.47 13.44 0.84
C ILE A 457 1.13 13.45 1.54
N ASN A 458 0.99 12.54 2.51
CA ASN A 458 -0.20 12.49 3.33
C ASN A 458 0.12 12.13 4.79
N VAL A 459 -0.77 12.55 5.68
CA VAL A 459 -0.77 12.19 7.10
C VAL A 459 -2.03 11.35 7.34
N VAL A 460 -2.05 10.18 6.71
CA VAL A 460 -3.21 9.29 6.60
C VAL A 460 -4.37 10.00 5.89
N HIS A 461 -5.32 10.58 6.63
CA HIS A 461 -6.56 11.15 6.07
C HIS A 461 -6.41 12.59 5.53
N HIS A 462 -5.18 13.06 5.28
CA HIS A 462 -4.89 14.42 4.83
C HIS A 462 -3.80 14.40 3.79
N PHE A 463 -4.05 14.99 2.62
CA PHE A 463 -3.05 15.10 1.57
C PHE A 463 -2.55 16.54 1.43
N ASN A 464 -1.30 16.70 1.00
CA ASN A 464 -0.83 17.97 0.48
C ASN A 464 -1.50 18.26 -0.88
N LEU A 465 -1.96 19.49 -1.06
CA LEU A 465 -2.56 19.98 -2.30
C LEU A 465 -1.53 20.74 -3.15
N LYS A 466 -1.73 20.76 -4.47
CA LYS A 466 -1.01 21.66 -5.38
C LYS A 466 -1.33 23.11 -5.00
N THR A 467 -0.35 24.01 -5.15
CA THR A 467 -0.41 25.42 -4.72
C THR A 467 -1.65 26.21 -5.15
N ARG A 468 -2.28 25.86 -6.29
CA ARG A 468 -3.51 26.52 -6.79
C ARG A 468 -4.80 26.11 -6.07
N PHE A 469 -4.75 25.08 -5.24
CA PHE A 469 -5.91 24.57 -4.51
C PHE A 469 -5.78 24.84 -3.01
N ARG A 470 -6.92 25.07 -2.38
CA ARG A 470 -7.06 25.27 -0.93
C ARG A 470 -8.08 24.31 -0.33
N HIS A 471 -8.07 24.25 0.99
CA HIS A 471 -9.08 23.55 1.78
C HIS A 471 -10.16 24.51 2.27
N VAL A 472 -11.30 23.94 2.67
CA VAL A 472 -12.30 24.59 3.55
C VAL A 472 -12.57 23.70 4.75
N ASN A 473 -12.84 24.31 5.90
CA ASN A 473 -13.36 23.59 7.07
C ASN A 473 -14.89 23.61 6.97
N VAL A 474 -15.52 22.44 6.92
CA VAL A 474 -16.98 22.32 6.82
C VAL A 474 -17.60 22.59 8.20
N ASP A 475 -18.70 23.32 8.23
CA ASP A 475 -19.42 23.60 9.47
C ASP A 475 -20.03 22.32 10.07
N ARG A 476 -19.90 22.17 11.39
CA ARG A 476 -20.37 20.98 12.12
C ARG A 476 -21.88 20.80 12.12
N SER A 477 -22.65 21.84 11.80
CA SER A 477 -24.11 21.76 11.60
C SER A 477 -24.49 21.18 10.24
N LEU A 478 -23.57 21.20 9.27
CA LEU A 478 -23.77 20.63 7.93
C LEU A 478 -23.23 19.20 7.85
N LEU A 479 -21.99 18.98 8.29
CA LEU A 479 -21.32 17.68 8.19
C LEU A 479 -20.28 17.49 9.31
N VAL A 480 -20.33 16.33 9.95
CA VAL A 480 -19.43 15.91 11.03
C VAL A 480 -19.13 14.41 10.87
N ILE A 481 -18.04 13.92 11.45
CA ILE A 481 -17.75 12.48 11.52
C ILE A 481 -17.96 11.98 12.94
N ASN A 482 -18.70 10.88 13.07
CA ASN A 482 -18.75 10.06 14.27
C ASN A 482 -17.72 8.93 14.10
N HIS A 483 -16.69 8.93 14.94
CA HIS A 483 -15.63 7.92 14.96
C HIS A 483 -15.83 7.01 16.18
N TYR A 484 -16.27 5.78 15.92
CA TYR A 484 -16.53 4.73 16.89
C TYR A 484 -15.23 4.06 17.36
N LYS A 485 -14.26 4.90 17.75
CA LYS A 485 -12.88 4.53 18.07
C LYS A 485 -12.78 3.56 19.23
N TYR A 486 -13.58 3.79 20.28
CA TYR A 486 -13.59 3.04 21.53
C TYR A 486 -14.87 2.19 21.58
N GLN A 487 -14.83 1.08 20.87
CA GLN A 487 -15.86 0.04 20.94
C GLN A 487 -15.68 -0.81 22.22
N VAL A 488 -16.50 -1.85 22.36
CA VAL A 488 -16.31 -2.85 23.42
C VAL A 488 -14.92 -3.50 23.36
N TRP A 489 -14.43 -3.95 24.51
CA TRP A 489 -13.04 -4.35 24.67
C TRP A 489 -12.59 -5.44 23.70
N GLU A 490 -13.47 -6.40 23.41
CA GLU A 490 -13.22 -7.53 22.51
C GLU A 490 -12.84 -7.09 21.09
N VAL A 491 -13.42 -6.00 20.59
CA VAL A 491 -13.04 -5.38 19.31
C VAL A 491 -11.83 -4.47 19.50
N PHE A 492 -11.86 -3.64 20.55
CA PHE A 492 -10.84 -2.61 20.73
C PHE A 492 -9.42 -3.18 20.93
N LYS A 493 -9.29 -4.33 21.59
CA LYS A 493 -8.00 -5.00 21.84
C LYS A 493 -7.23 -5.35 20.56
N GLU A 494 -7.91 -5.54 19.43
CA GLU A 494 -7.28 -5.82 18.12
C GLU A 494 -6.35 -4.68 17.69
N LYS A 495 -6.62 -3.43 18.09
CA LYS A 495 -5.78 -2.25 17.82
C LYS A 495 -4.38 -2.34 18.46
N PHE A 496 -4.15 -3.27 19.40
CA PHE A 496 -2.83 -3.60 19.95
C PHE A 496 -2.01 -4.59 19.12
N VAL A 497 -2.62 -5.36 18.21
CA VAL A 497 -1.92 -6.41 17.45
C VAL A 497 -0.97 -5.80 16.40
N ARG A 498 -1.49 -4.91 15.55
CA ARG A 498 -0.70 -4.20 14.53
C ARG A 498 -1.34 -2.86 14.17
N ARG A 499 -0.55 -1.79 14.07
CA ARG A 499 -1.02 -0.48 13.56
C ARG A 499 -0.68 -0.34 12.07
N ALA A 500 -1.66 0.04 11.25
CA ALA A 500 -1.50 0.23 9.80
C ALA A 500 -0.60 1.43 9.36
N PRO A 501 -0.60 2.60 10.02
CA PRO A 501 0.25 3.73 9.61
C PRO A 501 1.74 3.40 9.65
N ALA A 502 2.48 3.88 8.64
CA ALA A 502 3.92 3.70 8.51
C ALA A 502 4.70 4.42 9.62
N TYR A 503 4.19 5.57 10.08
CA TYR A 503 4.89 6.46 11.01
C TYR A 503 4.40 6.38 12.47
N VAL A 504 3.53 5.43 12.79
CA VAL A 504 2.99 5.22 14.15
C VAL A 504 3.56 3.93 14.75
N ALA A 505 4.19 4.05 15.91
CA ALA A 505 4.71 2.91 16.68
C ALA A 505 3.58 1.95 17.08
N ASP A 506 3.86 0.64 17.08
CA ASP A 506 2.90 -0.34 17.60
C ASP A 506 2.71 -0.16 19.10
N TRP A 507 1.47 -0.29 19.56
CA TRP A 507 1.13 0.02 20.95
C TRP A 507 1.84 -0.87 21.96
N GLN A 508 2.25 -2.09 21.56
CA GLN A 508 3.08 -3.00 22.36
C GLN A 508 4.50 -2.49 22.64
N GLN A 509 5.02 -1.57 21.83
CA GLN A 509 6.35 -0.98 22.03
C GLN A 509 6.28 0.12 23.10
N ASP A 510 7.30 0.24 23.94
CA ASP A 510 7.43 1.35 24.90
C ASP A 510 8.04 2.59 24.21
N LYS A 511 7.30 3.12 23.23
CA LYS A 511 7.70 4.24 22.38
C LYS A 511 6.53 5.17 22.11
N ASP A 512 6.74 6.47 22.27
CA ASP A 512 5.73 7.51 22.05
C ASP A 512 4.44 7.26 22.87
N VAL A 513 4.59 6.78 24.11
CA VAL A 513 3.47 6.39 25.01
C VAL A 513 2.50 7.56 25.28
N GLY A 514 3.02 8.78 25.31
CA GLY A 514 2.22 10.01 25.45
C GLY A 514 1.65 10.56 24.13
N SER A 515 1.76 9.87 22.98
CA SER A 515 1.19 10.37 21.72
C SER A 515 -0.34 10.38 21.73
N LYS A 516 -0.92 11.33 21.00
CA LYS A 516 -2.37 11.36 20.69
C LYS A 516 -2.83 10.19 19.80
N ASP A 517 -1.89 9.47 19.19
CA ASP A 517 -2.14 8.24 18.42
C ASP A 517 -2.34 6.99 19.32
N ARG A 518 -2.14 7.15 20.63
CA ARG A 518 -2.45 6.16 21.66
C ARG A 518 -3.70 6.54 22.43
N THR A 519 -4.26 5.56 23.11
CA THR A 519 -5.49 5.73 23.89
C THR A 519 -5.16 6.16 25.32
N PRO A 520 -5.64 7.32 25.80
CA PRO A 520 -5.30 7.82 27.13
C PRO A 520 -5.71 6.84 28.23
N GLY A 521 -4.77 6.54 29.13
CA GLY A 521 -5.01 5.65 30.27
C GLY A 521 -4.95 4.15 29.95
N LEU A 522 -4.35 3.76 28.81
CA LEU A 522 -3.94 2.38 28.52
C LEU A 522 -2.41 2.26 28.45
N GLY A 523 -1.89 1.10 28.85
CA GLY A 523 -0.46 0.76 28.74
C GLY A 523 -0.11 0.16 27.37
N THR A 524 0.99 -0.61 27.32
CA THR A 524 1.43 -1.32 26.11
C THR A 524 0.77 -2.69 25.91
N LYS A 525 0.14 -3.25 26.95
CA LYS A 525 -0.50 -4.57 26.92
C LYS A 525 -2.02 -4.47 26.74
N PRO A 526 -2.65 -5.38 25.98
CA PRO A 526 -4.11 -5.47 25.90
C PRO A 526 -4.68 -6.09 27.18
N VAL A 527 -4.82 -5.28 28.22
CA VAL A 527 -5.53 -5.63 29.47
C VAL A 527 -6.73 -4.70 29.62
N GLU A 528 -7.92 -5.28 29.80
CA GLU A 528 -9.17 -4.52 29.95
C GLU A 528 -9.17 -3.72 31.27
N PRO A 529 -9.38 -2.39 31.24
CA PRO A 529 -9.68 -1.63 32.44
C PRO A 529 -11.07 -1.98 32.99
N SER A 530 -11.20 -2.10 34.32
CA SER A 530 -12.48 -2.41 34.97
C SER A 530 -13.61 -1.42 34.67
N ASP A 531 -13.26 -0.18 34.30
CA ASP A 531 -14.18 0.90 33.92
C ASP A 531 -14.37 1.05 32.39
N TRP A 532 -13.77 0.19 31.55
CA TRP A 532 -13.72 0.35 30.09
C TRP A 532 -15.08 0.68 29.46
N SER A 533 -16.10 -0.10 29.77
CA SER A 533 -17.49 0.09 29.28
C SER A 533 -18.04 1.50 29.47
N THR A 534 -17.58 2.24 30.48
CA THR A 534 -18.01 3.62 30.81
C THR A 534 -16.99 4.69 30.44
N ARG A 535 -15.78 4.33 29.98
CA ARG A 535 -14.75 5.30 29.60
C ARG A 535 -15.15 6.11 28.37
N TYR A 536 -14.57 7.31 28.26
CA TYR A 536 -14.74 8.25 27.15
C TYR A 536 -16.19 8.75 26.91
N CYS A 537 -17.14 8.35 27.75
CA CYS A 537 -18.51 8.85 27.80
C CYS A 537 -18.60 10.18 28.58
N GLN A 538 -18.41 11.31 27.91
CA GLN A 538 -18.54 12.65 28.52
C GLN A 538 -19.87 13.34 28.17
N VAL A 539 -20.42 13.05 26.99
CA VAL A 539 -21.69 13.59 26.49
C VAL A 539 -22.48 12.47 25.83
N TRP A 540 -23.79 12.44 26.08
CA TRP A 540 -24.73 11.59 25.34
C TRP A 540 -25.11 12.27 24.02
N ASP A 541 -24.88 11.59 22.90
CA ASP A 541 -25.19 12.06 21.56
C ASP A 541 -25.94 10.96 20.81
N THR A 542 -27.26 11.11 20.75
CA THR A 542 -28.19 10.15 20.12
C THR A 542 -28.67 10.62 18.75
N ARG A 543 -28.10 11.70 18.19
CA ARG A 543 -28.62 12.34 16.95
C ARG A 543 -28.59 11.41 15.75
N LEU A 544 -27.45 10.76 15.49
CA LEU A 544 -27.35 9.78 14.40
C LEU A 544 -28.24 8.56 14.68
N LYS A 545 -28.23 8.01 15.90
CA LYS A 545 -29.12 6.89 16.29
C LYS A 545 -30.59 7.15 15.98
N LYS A 546 -31.11 8.32 16.38
CA LYS A 546 -32.51 8.70 16.12
C LYS A 546 -32.79 8.77 14.63
N TRP A 547 -31.96 9.50 13.89
CA TRP A 547 -32.08 9.64 12.45
C TRP A 547 -32.05 8.29 11.71
N ILE A 548 -31.16 7.38 12.12
CA ILE A 548 -31.08 6.00 11.60
C ILE A 548 -32.40 5.27 11.86
N LEU A 549 -32.88 5.21 13.11
CA LEU A 549 -34.11 4.50 13.46
C LEU A 549 -35.36 5.11 12.81
N GLU A 550 -35.36 6.40 12.52
CA GLU A 550 -36.44 7.12 11.84
C GLU A 550 -36.45 6.92 10.31
N ASN A 551 -35.30 6.71 9.68
CA ASN A 551 -35.17 6.71 8.20
C ASN A 551 -34.70 5.37 7.59
N PHE A 552 -34.20 4.43 8.40
CA PHE A 552 -33.58 3.19 7.91
C PHE A 552 -34.27 1.93 8.39
N THR A 553 -34.97 1.98 9.53
CA THR A 553 -35.74 0.85 10.05
C THR A 553 -36.84 0.48 9.07
N ASP A 554 -36.85 -0.78 8.66
CA ASP A 554 -37.89 -1.33 7.81
C ASP A 554 -39.24 -1.39 8.57
N PRO A 555 -40.35 -0.87 8.00
CA PRO A 555 -41.61 -0.72 8.72
C PRO A 555 -42.38 -2.04 8.92
N GLU A 556 -42.04 -3.11 8.21
CA GLU A 556 -42.71 -4.42 8.32
C GLU A 556 -42.01 -5.32 9.34
N THR A 557 -40.67 -5.34 9.33
CA THR A 557 -39.82 -6.20 10.16
C THR A 557 -39.29 -5.51 11.41
N GLY A 558 -39.21 -4.18 11.43
CA GLY A 558 -38.59 -3.40 12.51
C GLY A 558 -37.06 -3.48 12.55
N LEU A 559 -36.42 -4.05 11.52
CA LEU A 559 -34.96 -4.25 11.44
C LEU A 559 -34.29 -3.16 10.61
N LEU A 560 -33.00 -2.91 10.88
CA LEU A 560 -32.15 -2.08 10.04
C LEU A 560 -31.57 -2.91 8.87
N PRO A 561 -31.18 -2.27 7.75
CA PRO A 561 -30.85 -2.99 6.51
C PRO A 561 -29.53 -3.78 6.55
N TRP A 562 -28.74 -3.60 7.62
CA TRP A 562 -27.52 -4.35 7.90
C TRP A 562 -27.71 -5.42 8.99
N GLU A 563 -28.85 -5.45 9.68
CA GLU A 563 -29.18 -6.52 10.62
C GLU A 563 -29.50 -7.79 9.84
N LYS A 564 -28.81 -8.89 10.14
CA LYS A 564 -29.13 -10.19 9.55
C LYS A 564 -30.37 -10.74 10.23
N ILE A 565 -31.40 -11.12 9.46
CA ILE A 565 -32.50 -11.93 9.97
C ILE A 565 -31.90 -13.23 10.52
N ARG A 566 -31.97 -13.41 11.84
CA ARG A 566 -31.67 -14.71 12.47
C ARG A 566 -32.80 -15.68 12.12
N LEU A 567 -32.66 -16.34 10.98
CA LEU A 567 -33.35 -17.60 10.76
C LEU A 567 -32.82 -18.58 11.80
N ASN A 568 -33.65 -18.90 12.80
CA ASN A 568 -33.36 -19.97 13.74
C ASN A 568 -33.42 -21.29 12.97
N VAL A 569 -32.24 -21.86 12.67
CA VAL A 569 -32.04 -23.18 12.07
C VAL A 569 -31.38 -24.09 13.09
#